data_AF-A0A8S2ZIZ2-F1
#
_entry.id   AF-A0A8S2ZIZ2-F1
#
_cell.length_a   1.000
_cell.length_b   1.000
_cell.length_c   1.000
_cell.angle_alpha   90.00
_cell.angle_beta   90.00
_cell.angle_gamma   90.00
#
_symmetry.space_group_name_H-M   'P 1'
#
loop_
_entity.id
_entity.type
_entity.pdbx_description
1 polymer ?
#
loop_
_entity_poly.entity_id
_entity_poly.type
_entity_poly.pdbx_seq_one_letter_code
_entity_poly.pdbx_strand_id
1 'polypeptide(L)'
;TCVKYDLRDSLRLYAAEQEGSVYLYNLRTRQPILALPDAHRSTILGLSQLIDRNKLVTFSKDGFVKIWNDNGQCEWTYQTH
;
A
#
# COMPACT_ATOMS: atom_id res chain seq x y z
N THR A 1 -8.91 -8.12 -2.87
CA THR A 1 -8.56 -6.75 -3.33
C THR A 1 -9.09 -5.76 -2.31
N CYS A 2 -8.32 -4.74 -1.95
CA CYS A 2 -8.80 -3.67 -1.07
C CYS A 2 -8.34 -2.30 -1.58
N VAL A 3 -9.10 -1.25 -1.27
CA VAL A 3 -8.82 0.11 -1.73
C VAL A 3 -8.98 1.10 -0.58
N LYS A 4 -8.15 2.14 -0.57
CA LYS A 4 -8.18 3.25 0.40
C LYS A 4 -7.77 4.55 -0.29
N TYR A 5 -8.51 5.64 -0.06
CA TYR A 5 -8.05 6.97 -0.45
C TYR A 5 -6.78 7.34 0.32
N ASP A 6 -5.90 8.14 -0.29
CA ASP A 6 -4.85 8.83 0.45
C ASP A 6 -5.52 9.90 1.32
N LEU A 7 -5.37 9.77 2.63
CA LEU A 7 -5.99 10.66 3.61
C LEU A 7 -5.39 12.08 3.57
N ARG A 8 -4.26 12.27 2.88
CA ARG A 8 -3.63 13.59 2.67
C ARG A 8 -4.06 14.25 1.37
N ASP A 9 -4.48 13.44 0.39
CA ASP A 9 -4.86 13.90 -0.94
C ASP A 9 -5.99 13.03 -1.50
N SER A 10 -7.22 13.52 -1.42
CA SER A 10 -8.42 12.81 -1.90
C SER A 10 -8.40 12.46 -3.40
N LEU A 11 -7.49 13.04 -4.19
CA LEU A 11 -7.30 12.70 -5.60
C LEU A 11 -6.31 11.54 -5.79
N ARG A 12 -5.83 10.92 -4.72
CA ARG A 12 -5.00 9.72 -4.77
C ARG A 12 -5.69 8.53 -4.12
N LEU A 13 -5.44 7.35 -4.69
CA LEU A 13 -6.06 6.10 -4.26
C LEU A 13 -5.01 5.00 -4.17
N TYR A 14 -4.88 4.38 -3.00
CA TYR A 14 -4.18 3.13 -2.83
C TYR A 14 -5.10 1.96 -3.19
N ALA A 15 -4.60 1.04 -3.98
CA ALA A 15 -5.26 -0.20 -4.34
C ALA A 15 -4.30 -1.38 -4.12
N ALA A 16 -4.79 -2.45 -3.50
CA ALA A 16 -4.03 -3.67 -3.31
C ALA A 16 -4.73 -4.86 -3.96
N GLU A 17 -3.92 -5.69 -4.60
CA GLU A 17 -4.34 -6.83 -5.38
C GLU A 17 -4.19 -8.14 -4.61
N GLN A 18 -4.78 -9.20 -5.17
CA GLN A 18 -4.80 -10.51 -4.53
C GLN A 18 -3.44 -11.22 -4.55
N GLU A 19 -2.58 -10.87 -5.52
CA GLU A 19 -1.24 -11.45 -5.67
C GLU A 19 -0.17 -10.71 -4.84
N GLY A 20 -0.56 -9.70 -4.06
CA GLY A 20 0.36 -8.98 -3.19
C GLY A 20 0.91 -7.68 -3.77
N SER A 21 0.41 -7.26 -4.93
CA SER A 21 0.74 -5.97 -5.53
C SER A 21 0.03 -4.81 -4.83
N VAL A 22 0.68 -3.65 -4.75
CA VAL A 22 0.09 -2.39 -4.30
C VAL A 22 0.34 -1.29 -5.33
N TYR A 23 -0.69 -0.50 -5.60
CA TYR A 23 -0.63 0.63 -6.51
C TYR A 23 -1.12 1.89 -5.82
N LEU A 24 -0.53 3.03 -6.19
CA LEU A 24 -1.04 4.36 -5.89
C LEU A 24 -1.45 5.01 -7.20
N TYR A 25 -2.70 5.42 -7.32
CA TYR A 25 -3.23 6.07 -8.51
C TYR A 25 -3.47 7.55 -8.29
N ASN A 26 -3.28 8.34 -9.34
CA ASN A 26 -3.83 9.68 -9.45
C ASN A 26 -5.21 9.59 -10.13
N LEU A 27 -6.27 9.95 -9.41
CA LEU A 27 -7.64 9.84 -9.91
C LEU A 27 -7.98 10.90 -10.96
N ARG A 28 -7.28 12.05 -10.95
CA ARG A 28 -7.48 13.11 -11.96
C ARG A 28 -6.92 12.69 -13.31
N THR A 29 -5.70 12.15 -13.34
CA THR A 29 -5.06 11.71 -14.60
C THR A 29 -5.39 10.27 -14.97
N ARG A 30 -5.93 9.49 -14.02
CA ARG A 30 -6.21 8.05 -14.16
C ARG A 30 -4.96 7.22 -14.45
N GLN A 31 -3.81 7.65 -13.93
CA GLN A 31 -2.52 7.00 -14.13
C GLN A 31 -1.94 6.54 -12.79
N PRO A 32 -1.18 5.43 -12.76
CA PRO A 32 -0.43 5.04 -11.58
C PRO A 32 0.68 6.06 -11.28
N ILE A 33 0.75 6.49 -10.03
CA ILE A 33 1.86 7.27 -9.47
C ILE A 33 2.98 6.31 -9.03
N LEU A 34 2.60 5.18 -8.42
CA LEU A 34 3.51 4.18 -7.89
C LEU A 34 2.94 2.78 -8.11
N ALA A 35 3.83 1.83 -8.41
CA ALA A 35 3.52 0.40 -8.49
C ALA A 35 4.52 -0.39 -7.65
N LEU A 36 4.00 -1.27 -6.81
CA LEU A 36 4.75 -2.20 -5.96
C LEU A 36 4.28 -3.63 -6.29
N PRO A 37 4.73 -4.21 -7.41
CA PRO A 37 4.24 -5.50 -7.90
C PRO A 37 4.53 -6.66 -6.94
N ASP A 38 5.62 -6.58 -6.17
CA ASP A 38 6.05 -7.61 -5.22
C ASP A 38 5.99 -7.11 -3.78
N ALA A 39 4.95 -6.32 -3.42
CA ALA A 39 4.86 -5.75 -2.08
C ALA A 39 4.74 -6.84 -1.00
N HIS A 40 3.95 -7.88 -1.29
CA HIS A 40 3.76 -9.07 -0.46
C HIS A 40 3.77 -10.35 -1.31
N ARG A 41 3.97 -11.51 -0.66
CA ARG A 41 3.97 -12.82 -1.34
C ARG A 41 2.60 -13.50 -1.35
N SER A 42 1.58 -12.82 -0.84
CA SER A 42 0.22 -13.32 -0.76
C SER A 42 -0.76 -12.16 -0.67
N THR A 43 -2.04 -12.50 -0.62
CA THR A 43 -3.16 -11.56 -0.57
C THR A 43 -3.01 -10.55 0.53
N ILE A 44 -3.01 -9.27 0.15
CA ILE A 44 -3.09 -8.16 1.08
C ILE A 44 -4.50 -8.12 1.66
N LEU A 45 -4.57 -8.24 2.97
CA LEU A 45 -5.80 -8.28 3.75
C LEU A 45 -6.28 -6.87 4.10
N GLY A 46 -5.38 -5.88 4.09
CA GLY A 46 -5.78 -4.49 4.19
C GLY A 46 -4.64 -3.47 4.08
N LEU A 47 -5.07 -2.21 4.07
CA LEU A 47 -4.26 -1.01 3.92
C LEU A 47 -4.63 -0.02 5.01
N SER A 48 -3.62 0.66 5.56
CA SER A 48 -3.78 1.77 6.51
C SER A 48 -2.71 2.84 6.23
N GLN A 49 -2.92 4.05 6.75
CA GLN A 49 -1.99 5.17 6.54
C GLN A 49 -1.60 5.82 7.85
N LEU A 50 -0.31 6.06 8.02
CA LEU A 50 0.26 6.85 9.11
C LEU A 50 0.44 8.28 8.59
N ILE A 51 -0.55 9.13 8.81
CA ILE A 51 -0.57 10.52 8.30
C ILE A 51 0.59 11.33 8.86
N ASP A 52 0.86 11.19 10.17
CA ASP A 52 1.91 11.89 10.90
C ASP A 52 3.32 11.58 10.35
N ARG A 53 3.52 10.38 9.81
CA ARG A 53 4.81 9.92 9.29
C ARG A 53 4.88 9.83 7.78
N ASN A 54 3.77 10.14 7.11
CA ASN A 54 3.64 9.97 5.68
C ASN A 54 4.03 8.54 5.20
N LYS A 55 3.34 7.53 5.72
CA LYS A 55 3.62 6.12 5.38
C LYS A 55 2.37 5.34 5.09
N LEU A 56 2.49 4.39 4.16
CA LEU A 56 1.49 3.35 3.93
C LEU A 56 1.84 2.12 4.77
N VAL A 57 0.83 1.50 5.38
CA VAL A 57 0.95 0.22 6.09
C VAL A 57 0.13 -0.82 5.32
N THR A 58 0.75 -1.95 5.02
CA THR A 58 0.12 -3.11 4.37
C THR A 58 0.22 -4.31 5.30
N PHE A 59 -0.81 -5.15 5.33
CA PHE A 59 -0.79 -6.43 6.03
C PHE A 59 -1.35 -7.53 5.15
N SER A 60 -0.71 -8.70 5.14
CA SER A 60 -1.00 -9.77 4.19
C SER A 60 -1.11 -11.14 4.85
N LYS A 61 -1.75 -12.06 4.14
CA LYS A 61 -1.82 -13.49 4.51
C LYS A 61 -0.44 -14.18 4.48
N ASP A 62 0.59 -13.53 3.92
CA ASP A 62 1.97 -14.03 3.99
C ASP A 62 2.59 -13.95 5.39
N GLY A 63 1.86 -13.42 6.38
CA GLY A 63 2.31 -13.31 7.76
C GLY A 63 3.18 -12.07 8.01
N PHE A 64 3.18 -11.10 7.09
CA PHE A 64 3.94 -9.87 7.25
C PHE A 64 3.06 -8.61 7.24
N VAL A 65 3.50 -7.63 8.03
CA VAL A 65 3.09 -6.23 7.97
C VAL A 65 4.28 -5.44 7.44
N LYS A 66 4.08 -4.62 6.42
CA LYS A 66 5.14 -3.79 5.83
C LYS A 66 4.75 -2.32 5.87
N ILE A 67 5.76 -1.46 6.04
CA ILE A 67 5.60 -0.01 6.06
C ILE A 67 6.43 0.59 4.93
N TRP A 68 5.78 1.47 4.17
CA TRP A 68 6.29 2.03 2.91
C TRP A 68 6.30 3.54 2.97
N ASN A 69 7.32 4.16 2.39
CA ASN A 69 7.34 5.59 2.13
C ASN A 69 6.71 5.94 0.76
N ASP A 70 6.55 7.23 0.48
CA ASP A 70 5.94 7.73 -0.76
C ASP A 70 6.72 7.36 -2.04
N ASN A 71 8.01 7.00 -1.91
CA ASN A 71 8.82 6.53 -3.03
C ASN A 71 8.65 5.03 -3.29
N GLY A 72 7.82 4.34 -2.49
CA GLY A 72 7.60 2.90 -2.60
C GLY A 72 8.68 2.03 -1.96
N GLN A 73 9.56 2.62 -1.16
CA GLN A 73 10.58 1.87 -0.47
C GLN A 73 10.00 1.25 0.80
N CYS A 74 10.24 -0.05 1.00
CA CYS A 74 9.89 -0.74 2.24
C CYS A 74 10.89 -0.35 3.33
N GLU A 75 10.44 0.40 4.32
CA GLU A 75 11.29 0.85 5.42
C GLU A 75 11.29 -0.15 6.58
N TRP A 76 10.13 -0.76 6.85
CA TRP A 76 9.97 -1.71 7.95
C TRP A 76 9.18 -2.94 7.49
N THR A 77 9.57 -4.10 8.01
CA THR A 77 8.87 -5.36 7.86
C THR A 77 8.73 -5.99 9.25
N TYR A 78 7.51 -6.37 9.61
CA TYR A 78 7.17 -7.03 10.85
C TYR A 78 6.51 -8.37 10.52
N GLN A 79 6.89 -9.43 11.22
CA GLN A 79 6.24 -10.73 11.09
C GLN A 79 5.13 -10.84 12.13
N THR A 80 3.94 -11.21 11.70
CA THR A 80 2.80 -11.54 12.56
C THR A 80 2.69 -13.06 12.62
N HIS A 81 2.84 -13.62 13.81
CA HIS A 81 2.87 -15.06 14.08
C HIS A 81 1.61 -15.80 13.60
#